data_AF-A0AB34ALC1-F1
#
_entry.id   AF-A0AB34ALC1-F1
#
_cell.length_a   1.000
_cell.length_b   1.000
_cell.length_c   1.000
_cell.angle_alpha   90.00
_cell.angle_beta   90.00
_cell.angle_gamma   90.00
#
_symmetry.space_group_name_H-M   'P 1'
#
loop_
_entity.id
_entity.type
_entity.pdbx_description
1 polymer ?
#
loop_
_entity_poly.entity_id
_entity_poly.type
_entity_poly.pdbx_seq_one_letter_code
_entity_poly.pdbx_strand_id
1 'polypeptide(L)'
;MKKVITKKHVFLVDEVESNGNDDCIYGQSLLLSIYVHVNTKTNGKTGSFIYSESIGRIVRHEDVVSIEDPTYSELEFYKYIKKHKEIAYSKRLVEEYNLEKYIIYVDVQPKDTEM
;
A
#
# COMPACT_ATOMS: atom_id res chain seq x y z
N MET A 1 -9.32 -4.06 12.19
CA MET A 1 -8.67 -3.49 10.98
C MET A 1 -8.77 -1.99 11.03
N LYS A 2 -7.68 -1.27 10.81
CA LYS A 2 -7.67 0.19 10.76
C LYS A 2 -6.96 0.70 9.51
N LYS A 3 -7.37 1.86 9.03
CA LYS A 3 -6.67 2.59 7.97
C LYS A 3 -5.76 3.62 8.61
N VAL A 4 -4.46 3.46 8.42
CA VAL A 4 -3.44 4.33 9.00
C VAL A 4 -2.90 5.24 7.91
N ILE A 5 -3.08 6.54 8.08
CA ILE A 5 -2.58 7.56 7.16
C ILE A 5 -1.35 8.19 7.80
N THR A 6 -0.26 8.20 7.05
CA THR A 6 1.01 8.81 7.44
C THR A 6 1.32 9.97 6.49
N LYS A 7 2.42 10.68 6.74
CA LYS A 7 2.87 11.76 5.84
C LYS A 7 3.19 11.29 4.41
N LYS A 8 3.47 10.00 4.21
CA LYS A 8 3.94 9.44 2.92
C LYS A 8 3.05 8.34 2.37
N HIS A 9 2.43 7.56 3.26
CA HIS A 9 1.78 6.31 2.92
C HIS A 9 0.47 6.08 3.66
N VAL A 10 -0.39 5.28 3.05
CA VAL A 10 -1.64 4.78 3.61
C VAL A 10 -1.55 3.26 3.74
N PHE A 11 -1.84 2.74 4.92
CA PHE A 11 -1.83 1.32 5.22
C PHE A 11 -3.21 0.84 5.68
N LEU A 12 -3.57 -0.39 5.35
CA LEU A 12 -4.55 -1.16 6.11
C LEU A 12 -3.80 -2.05 7.08
N VAL A 13 -4.18 -1.99 8.35
CA VAL A 13 -3.47 -2.66 9.44
C VAL A 13 -4.39 -3.55 10.25
N ASP A 14 -3.99 -4.81 10.36
CA ASP A 14 -4.50 -5.76 11.34
C ASP A 14 -3.59 -5.71 12.55
N GLU A 15 -3.95 -4.86 13.51
CA GLU A 15 -3.13 -4.60 14.68
C GLU A 15 -3.14 -5.77 15.65
N VAL A 16 -1.98 -6.03 16.23
CA VAL A 16 -1.76 -7.07 17.24
C VAL A 16 -1.07 -6.42 18.42
N GLU A 17 -1.55 -6.70 19.64
CA GLU A 17 -0.89 -6.25 20.87
C GLU A 17 0.55 -6.76 20.94
N SER A 18 1.45 -5.92 21.45
CA SER A 18 2.88 -6.23 21.51
C SER A 18 3.52 -5.56 22.71
N ASN A 19 4.24 -6.35 23.50
CA ASN A 19 5.00 -5.83 24.64
C ASN A 19 6.32 -5.22 24.15
N GLY A 20 6.59 -3.96 24.52
CA GLY A 20 7.83 -3.26 24.20
C GLY A 20 7.87 -2.61 22.81
N ASN A 21 6.72 -2.52 22.13
CA ASN A 21 6.55 -1.80 20.86
C ASN A 21 5.53 -0.66 20.97
N ASP A 22 5.35 -0.12 22.17
CA ASP A 22 4.34 0.90 22.50
C ASP A 22 4.54 2.22 21.72
N ASP A 23 5.68 2.40 21.07
CA ASP A 23 6.02 3.56 20.25
C ASP A 23 5.55 3.44 18.79
N CYS A 24 4.96 2.29 18.40
CA CYS A 24 4.53 2.04 17.04
C CYS A 24 3.25 1.21 16.93
N ILE A 25 2.61 1.31 15.78
CA ILE A 25 1.57 0.37 15.37
C ILE A 25 2.24 -0.94 14.97
N TYR A 26 1.83 -2.02 15.62
CA TYR A 26 2.38 -3.37 15.46
C TYR A 26 1.32 -4.32 14.90
N GLY A 27 1.68 -5.16 13.94
CA GLY A 27 0.71 -6.05 13.31
C GLY A 27 1.08 -6.51 11.91
N GLN A 28 0.06 -6.95 11.17
CA GLN A 28 0.14 -7.23 9.72
C GLN A 28 -0.38 -6.02 8.94
N SER A 29 0.11 -5.83 7.70
CA SER A 29 -0.31 -4.67 6.91
C SER A 29 -0.38 -4.92 5.41
N LEU A 30 -1.18 -4.10 4.75
CA LEU A 30 -1.20 -3.90 3.31
C LEU A 30 -0.90 -2.42 3.03
N LEU A 31 0.11 -2.15 2.20
CA LEU A 31 0.36 -0.81 1.68
C LEU A 31 -0.68 -0.50 0.59
N LEU A 32 -1.61 0.42 0.87
CA LEU A 32 -2.61 0.88 -0.10
C LEU A 32 -2.03 1.90 -1.08
N SER A 33 -1.17 2.80 -0.58
CA SER A 33 -0.57 3.84 -1.41
C SER A 33 0.70 3.36 -2.09
N ILE A 34 0.56 2.66 -3.21
CA ILE A 34 1.69 2.10 -3.96
C ILE A 34 2.23 3.12 -4.97
N TYR A 35 3.52 2.98 -5.28
CA TYR A 35 4.12 3.65 -6.42
C TYR A 35 3.86 2.84 -7.69
N VAL A 36 3.41 3.52 -8.74
CA VAL A 36 3.25 2.95 -10.08
C VAL A 36 4.20 3.65 -11.03
N HIS A 37 5.20 2.91 -11.48
CA HIS A 37 6.17 3.37 -12.46
C HIS A 37 5.52 3.44 -13.84
N VAL A 38 5.62 4.60 -14.47
CA VAL A 38 5.15 4.83 -15.84
C VAL A 38 6.36 4.88 -16.75
N ASN A 39 6.43 3.92 -17.68
CA ASN A 39 7.39 3.96 -18.77
C ASN A 39 6.90 4.95 -19.82
N THR A 40 7.60 6.08 -19.96
CA THR A 40 7.20 7.15 -20.87
C THR A 40 7.33 6.77 -22.36
N LYS A 41 8.16 5.78 -22.70
CA LYS A 41 8.34 5.29 -24.09
C LYS A 41 7.21 4.34 -24.50
N THR A 42 6.80 3.44 -23.62
CA THR A 42 5.81 2.39 -23.95
C THR A 42 4.43 2.64 -23.36
N ASN A 43 4.28 3.68 -22.53
CA ASN A 43 3.11 3.91 -21.66
C ASN A 43 2.77 2.72 -20.74
N GLY A 44 3.72 1.80 -20.53
CA GLY A 44 3.57 0.68 -19.61
C GLY A 44 3.55 1.15 -18.16
N LYS A 45 2.71 0.53 -17.33
CA LYS A 45 2.57 0.85 -15.91
C LYS A 45 2.89 -0.38 -15.06
N THR A 46 3.80 -0.23 -14.10
CA THR A 46 4.21 -1.34 -13.21
C THR A 46 4.23 -0.90 -11.76
N GLY A 47 3.79 -1.81 -10.89
CA GLY A 47 3.70 -1.64 -9.44
C GLY A 47 2.99 -2.87 -8.87
N SER A 48 3.05 -3.08 -7.57
CA SER A 48 2.34 -4.18 -6.95
C SER A 48 1.83 -3.82 -5.56
N PHE A 49 0.69 -4.39 -5.22
CA PHE A 49 0.15 -4.39 -3.88
C PHE A 49 0.67 -5.64 -3.18
N ILE A 50 1.30 -5.45 -2.03
CA ILE A 50 1.91 -6.54 -1.27
C ILE A 50 1.30 -6.57 0.13
N TYR A 51 0.79 -7.73 0.51
CA TYR A 51 0.38 -8.02 1.88
C TYR A 51 1.56 -8.56 2.68
N SER A 52 1.87 -7.90 3.79
CA SER A 52 2.86 -8.38 4.76
C SER A 52 2.21 -9.36 5.72
N GLU A 53 2.45 -10.66 5.51
CA GLU A 53 2.02 -11.72 6.42
C GLU A 53 2.76 -11.70 7.77
N SER A 54 3.94 -11.09 7.82
CA SER A 54 4.73 -11.01 9.05
C SER A 54 4.12 -10.01 10.03
N ILE A 55 3.95 -10.42 11.27
CA ILE A 55 3.58 -9.52 12.37
C ILE A 55 4.85 -8.74 12.76
N GLY A 56 4.80 -7.42 12.68
CA GLY A 56 5.94 -6.57 12.97
C GLY A 56 5.58 -5.10 13.16
N ARG A 57 6.62 -4.28 13.33
CA ARG A 57 6.49 -2.82 13.44
C ARG A 57 6.11 -2.26 12.06
N ILE A 58 4.99 -1.54 11.97
CA ILE A 58 4.48 -0.99 10.71
C ILE A 58 4.85 0.48 10.58
N VAL A 59 4.45 1.30 11.56
CA VAL A 59 4.73 2.73 11.57
C VAL A 59 4.79 3.25 13.00
N ARG A 60 5.68 4.22 13.25
CA ARG A 60 5.77 4.89 14.56
C ARG A 60 4.58 5.80 14.77
N HIS A 61 4.12 5.93 16.01
CA HIS A 61 3.00 6.83 16.32
C HIS A 61 3.27 8.29 15.94
N GLU A 62 4.53 8.74 16.00
CA GLU A 62 4.94 10.11 15.60
C GLU A 62 4.75 10.41 14.10
N ASP A 63 4.70 9.39 13.25
CA ASP A 63 4.55 9.52 11.80
C ASP A 63 3.09 9.39 11.34
N VAL A 64 2.18 9.02 12.25
CA VAL A 64 0.75 8.89 11.99
C VAL A 64 0.11 10.28 11.94
N VAL A 65 -0.60 10.55 10.85
CA VAL A 65 -1.38 11.78 10.65
C VAL A 65 -2.81 11.56 11.13
N SER A 66 -3.42 10.44 10.74
CA SER A 66 -4.76 10.06 11.20
C SER A 66 -4.93 8.53 11.16
N ILE A 67 -5.89 8.06 11.95
CA ILE A 67 -6.40 6.69 11.91
C ILE A 67 -7.90 6.78 11.63
N GLU A 68 -8.35 5.99 10.67
CA GLU A 68 -9.73 5.98 10.21
C GLU A 68 -10.23 4.53 10.04
N ASP A 69 -11.54 4.38 9.98
CA ASP A 69 -12.14 3.12 9.56
C ASP A 69 -11.94 2.91 8.05
N PRO A 70 -11.49 1.71 7.61
CA PRO A 70 -11.46 1.38 6.20
C PRO A 70 -12.88 1.33 5.63
N THR A 71 -13.02 1.74 4.37
CA THR A 71 -14.27 1.56 3.62
C THR A 71 -14.51 0.08 3.33
N TYR A 72 -15.76 -0.25 2.97
CA TYR A 72 -16.10 -1.62 2.57
C TYR A 72 -15.21 -2.14 1.42
N SER A 73 -15.00 -1.33 0.37
CA SER A 73 -14.15 -1.70 -0.77
C SER A 73 -12.69 -1.93 -0.36
N GLU A 74 -12.16 -1.12 0.56
CA GLU A 74 -10.80 -1.30 1.09
C GLU A 74 -10.66 -2.61 1.90
N LEU A 75 -11.69 -2.99 2.67
CA LEU A 75 -11.70 -4.27 3.39
C LEU A 75 -11.79 -5.48 2.45
N GLU A 76 -12.63 -5.41 1.42
CA GLU A 76 -12.71 -6.48 0.42
C GLU A 76 -11.41 -6.61 -0.36
N PHE A 77 -10.78 -5.50 -0.73
CA PHE A 77 -9.46 -5.49 -1.35
C PHE A 77 -8.41 -6.13 -0.43
N TYR A 78 -8.40 -5.78 0.85
CA TYR A 78 -7.48 -6.39 1.83
C TYR A 78 -7.63 -7.92 1.87
N LYS A 79 -8.86 -8.44 1.95
CA LYS A 79 -9.10 -9.89 1.94
C LYS A 79 -8.62 -10.52 0.64
N TYR A 80 -8.85 -9.86 -0.49
CA TYR A 80 -8.42 -10.32 -1.81
C TYR A 80 -6.88 -10.42 -1.88
N ILE A 81 -6.14 -9.38 -1.49
CA ILE A 81 -4.67 -9.42 -1.51
C ILE A 81 -4.13 -10.39 -0.47
N LYS A 82 -4.71 -10.46 0.73
CA LYS A 82 -4.31 -11.43 1.77
C LYS A 82 -4.34 -12.87 1.27
N LYS A 83 -5.27 -13.22 0.37
CA LYS A 83 -5.34 -14.55 -0.26
C LYS A 83 -4.24 -14.78 -1.32
N HIS A 84 -3.82 -13.74 -2.04
CA HIS A 84 -2.88 -13.84 -3.17
C HIS A 84 -1.45 -13.42 -2.82
N LYS A 85 -1.24 -12.82 -1.64
CA LYS A 85 0.00 -12.24 -1.11
C LYS A 85 0.52 -11.01 -1.87
N GLU A 86 0.56 -11.09 -3.19
CA GLU A 86 0.97 -10.01 -4.07
C GLU A 86 0.09 -10.00 -5.32
N ILE A 87 -0.33 -8.80 -5.73
CA ILE A 87 -1.03 -8.60 -6.99
C ILE A 87 -0.42 -7.40 -7.71
N ALA A 88 -0.11 -7.58 -8.98
CA ALA A 88 0.35 -6.50 -9.83
C ALA A 88 -0.74 -5.43 -10.00
N TYR A 89 -0.31 -4.17 -10.04
CA TYR A 89 -1.17 -3.05 -10.39
C TYR A 89 -1.84 -3.31 -11.75
N SER A 90 -3.15 -3.08 -11.80
CA SER A 90 -3.86 -2.89 -13.05
C SER A 90 -4.92 -1.81 -12.87
N LYS A 91 -5.18 -1.04 -13.91
CA LYS A 91 -6.18 0.03 -13.87
C LYS A 91 -7.56 -0.51 -13.48
N ARG A 92 -7.96 -1.65 -14.06
CA ARG A 92 -9.22 -2.32 -13.74
C ARG A 92 -9.35 -2.69 -12.27
N LEU A 93 -8.29 -3.23 -11.66
CA LEU A 93 -8.30 -3.60 -10.25
C LEU A 93 -8.48 -2.37 -9.36
N VAL A 94 -7.78 -1.29 -9.67
CA VAL A 94 -7.87 -0.04 -8.90
C VAL A 94 -9.27 0.58 -9.02
N GLU A 95 -9.88 0.55 -10.20
CA GLU A 95 -11.25 1.02 -10.45
C GLU A 95 -12.29 0.18 -9.72
N GLU A 96 -12.15 -1.14 -9.72
CA GLU A 96 -13.06 -2.07 -9.07
C GLU A 96 -13.16 -1.83 -7.56
N TYR A 97 -12.04 -1.49 -6.91
CA TYR A 97 -11.96 -1.26 -5.47
C TYR A 97 -11.90 0.23 -5.07
N ASN A 98 -12.02 1.16 -6.02
CA ASN A 98 -11.96 2.63 -5.81
C ASN A 98 -10.66 3.08 -5.10
N LEU A 99 -9.52 2.62 -5.62
CA LEU A 99 -8.20 2.83 -5.03
C LEU A 99 -7.38 3.92 -5.73
N GLU A 100 -7.91 4.58 -6.75
CA GLU A 100 -7.17 5.56 -7.59
C GLU A 100 -6.51 6.65 -6.76
N LYS A 101 -7.23 7.12 -5.75
CA LYS A 101 -6.80 8.15 -4.81
C LYS A 101 -5.52 7.80 -4.04
N TYR A 102 -5.13 6.52 -4.01
CA TYR A 102 -3.93 6.05 -3.33
C TYR A 102 -2.74 5.83 -4.27
N ILE A 103 -2.96 5.83 -5.59
CA ILE A 103 -1.90 5.49 -6.55
C ILE A 103 -0.98 6.69 -6.77
N ILE A 104 0.31 6.49 -6.54
CA ILE A 104 1.34 7.51 -6.76
C ILE A 104 2.08 7.17 -8.06
N TYR A 105 1.79 7.92 -9.14
CA TYR A 105 2.46 7.71 -10.42
C TYR A 105 3.85 8.35 -10.43
N VAL A 106 4.84 7.59 -10.87
CA VAL A 106 6.23 8.03 -10.97
C VAL A 106 6.71 7.79 -12.40
N ASP A 107 7.08 8.85 -13.09
CA ASP A 107 7.66 8.73 -14.43
C ASP A 107 9.09 8.20 -14.33
N VAL A 108 9.38 7.13 -15.07
CA VAL A 108 10.73 6.57 -15.14
C VAL A 108 11.28 6.88 -16.52
N GLN A 109 12.28 7.76 -16.58
CA GLN A 109 13.07 7.91 -17.79
C GLN A 109 14.00 6.71 -17.93
N PRO A 110 13.99 6.00 -19.06
CA PRO A 110 14.97 4.96 -19.31
C PRO A 110 16.36 5.61 -19.30
N LYS A 111 17.33 4.96 -18.65
CA LYS A 111 18.74 5.34 -18.81
C LYS A 111 19.03 5.28 -20.29
N ASP A 112 19.47 6.40 -20.87
CA ASP A 112 20.03 6.39 -22.20
C ASP A 112 21.23 5.44 -22.15
N THR A 113 21.10 4.29 -22.78
CA THR A 113 22.24 3.44 -23.07
C THR A 113 23.06 4.23 -24.08
N GLU A 114 24.07 4.95 -23.62
CA GLU A 114 25.12 5.47 -24.50
C GLU A 114 25.65 4.28 -25.31
N MET A 115 25.37 4.31 -26.62
CA MET A 115 25.93 3.40 -27.62
C MET A 115 27.30 3.91 -28.08
#